data_AF-A0A7V6C8L1-F1
#
_entry.id   AF-A0A7V6C8L1-F1
#
_cell.length_a   1.000
_cell.length_b   1.000
_cell.length_c   1.000
_cell.angle_alpha   90.00
_cell.angle_beta   90.00
_cell.angle_gamma   90.00
#
_symmetry.space_group_name_H-M   'P 1'
#
loop_
_entity.id
_entity.type
_entity.pdbx_description
1 polymer ?
#
loop_
_entity_poly.entity_id
_entity_poly.type
_entity_poly.pdbx_seq_one_letter_code
_entity_poly.pdbx_strand_id
1 'polypeptide(L)'
;MALLGTLKGFGVTEIFQLISQQMKTGTLVLISPEANVSIAFEDGVIVGISSDQWTMDPRAEILIKGGFIHEKQLKMALDNVKKSATWDEILISQGKLKKTFLLKAANVVIKDILLDIFQWKEGGYRFEDWEVETDNMLTCHIQSEGVILNTLRVIDEWPLIKQKIPPTDYCPVTIMPLTEAIVRKHDLSEVDTHIFDLIDETRTIENIIRESLEPPVEALSSMVKLIDAGLVEVFPQGKKDTRDTSIARKILLGHLKNAMVFVLLVICIAGLIMAGNPRIIKGYLIPQEIKEYIETQKEIAQQYAKQEIWLSRINTGNNAPRPSSSPE
;
A
#
# COMPACT_ATOMS: atom_id res chain seq x y z
N MET A 1 -11.84 -20.07 39.01
CA MET A 1 -10.59 -20.72 39.48
C MET A 1 -9.45 -19.79 39.14
N ALA A 2 -8.61 -19.41 40.09
CA ALA A 2 -7.47 -18.57 39.79
C ALA A 2 -6.38 -19.38 39.08
N LEU A 3 -5.94 -18.96 37.89
CA LEU A 3 -4.76 -19.53 37.23
C LEU A 3 -3.53 -18.80 37.77
N LEU A 4 -2.52 -19.51 38.25
CA LEU A 4 -1.28 -18.93 38.76
C LEU A 4 -0.11 -19.76 38.27
N GLY A 5 0.94 -19.12 37.77
CA GLY A 5 2.12 -19.82 37.30
C GLY A 5 3.24 -18.89 36.85
N THR A 6 4.17 -19.45 36.09
CA THR A 6 5.33 -18.74 35.55
C THR A 6 5.32 -18.79 34.02
N LEU A 7 5.80 -17.71 33.40
CA LEU A 7 5.86 -17.59 31.93
C LEU A 7 6.84 -18.57 31.27
N LYS A 8 7.76 -19.14 32.06
CA LYS A 8 8.68 -20.19 31.61
C LYS A 8 7.99 -21.54 31.39
N GLY A 9 6.96 -21.84 32.19
CA GLY A 9 6.19 -23.08 32.08
C GLY A 9 5.03 -22.97 31.10
N PHE A 10 4.41 -21.79 31.02
CA PHE A 10 3.25 -21.52 30.18
C PHE A 10 3.34 -20.08 29.67
N GLY A 11 3.63 -19.92 28.37
CA GLY A 11 3.91 -18.61 27.78
C GLY A 11 2.65 -17.75 27.63
N VAL A 12 2.86 -16.47 27.34
CA VAL A 12 1.77 -15.48 27.20
C VAL A 12 0.79 -15.90 26.10
N THR A 13 1.29 -16.47 25.01
CA THR A 13 0.45 -16.95 23.90
C THR A 13 -0.51 -18.05 24.36
N GLU A 14 0.00 -19.05 25.09
CA GLU A 14 -0.80 -20.17 25.56
C GLU A 14 -1.83 -19.72 26.62
N ILE A 15 -1.48 -18.74 27.47
CA ILE A 15 -2.41 -18.14 28.42
C ILE A 15 -3.57 -17.45 27.72
N PHE A 16 -3.29 -16.61 26.72
CA PHE A 16 -4.32 -15.92 25.95
C PHE A 16 -5.21 -16.92 25.20
N GLN A 17 -4.62 -17.94 24.59
CA GLN A 17 -5.37 -19.00 23.92
C GLN A 17 -6.31 -19.73 24.88
N LEU A 18 -5.83 -20.07 26.08
CA LEU A 18 -6.64 -20.75 27.10
C LEU A 18 -7.82 -19.90 27.55
N ILE A 19 -7.59 -18.62 27.86
CA ILE A 19 -8.62 -17.66 28.27
C ILE A 19 -9.67 -17.53 27.16
N SER A 20 -9.23 -17.37 25.92
CA SER A 20 -10.12 -17.19 24.77
C SER A 20 -10.96 -18.43 24.46
N GLN A 21 -10.33 -19.61 24.37
CA GLN A 21 -11.04 -20.87 24.08
C GLN A 21 -12.05 -21.25 25.16
N GLN A 22 -11.77 -20.89 26.41
CA GLN A 22 -12.67 -21.14 27.53
C GLN A 22 -13.65 -19.99 27.78
N MET A 23 -13.64 -18.94 26.94
CA MET A 23 -14.52 -17.77 27.04
C MET A 23 -14.50 -17.18 28.46
N LYS A 24 -13.31 -17.01 29.03
CA LYS A 24 -13.15 -16.58 30.41
C LYS A 24 -13.34 -15.06 30.54
N THR A 25 -13.98 -14.67 31.64
CA THR A 25 -14.15 -13.28 32.07
C THR A 25 -13.36 -13.09 33.37
N GLY A 26 -12.50 -12.07 33.41
CA GLY A 26 -11.61 -11.82 34.52
C GLY A 26 -10.39 -10.99 34.14
N THR A 27 -9.47 -10.83 35.08
CA THR A 27 -8.25 -10.03 34.87
C THR A 27 -7.01 -10.92 34.87
N LEU A 28 -6.22 -10.86 33.80
CA LEU A 28 -4.88 -11.43 33.71
C LEU A 28 -3.85 -10.40 34.14
N VAL A 29 -3.10 -10.70 35.19
CA VAL A 29 -1.94 -9.93 35.64
C VAL A 29 -0.67 -10.65 35.22
N LEU A 30 0.14 -10.01 34.39
CA LEU A 30 1.47 -10.45 33.99
C LEU A 30 2.52 -9.65 34.76
N ILE A 31 3.52 -10.34 35.30
CA ILE A 31 4.55 -9.77 36.17
C ILE A 31 5.91 -10.10 35.57
N SER A 32 6.67 -9.09 35.16
CA SER A 32 8.08 -9.20 34.80
C SER A 32 8.95 -8.38 35.76
N PRO A 33 10.29 -8.52 35.71
CA PRO A 33 11.19 -7.65 36.49
C PRO A 33 11.06 -6.16 36.13
N GLU A 34 10.57 -5.84 34.94
CA GLU A 34 10.52 -4.47 34.41
C GLU A 34 9.15 -3.83 34.58
N ALA A 35 8.06 -4.59 34.46
CA ALA A 35 6.70 -4.07 34.50
C ALA A 35 5.67 -5.10 34.96
N ASN A 36 4.54 -4.59 35.46
CA ASN A 36 3.32 -5.36 35.69
C ASN A 36 2.22 -4.87 34.75
N VAL A 37 1.65 -5.79 33.97
CA VAL A 37 0.59 -5.48 33.01
C VAL A 37 -0.68 -6.24 33.40
N SER A 38 -1.78 -5.52 33.56
CA SER A 38 -3.10 -6.10 33.81
C SER A 38 -3.96 -6.02 32.55
N ILE A 39 -4.64 -7.10 32.21
CA ILE A 39 -5.42 -7.24 30.99
C ILE A 39 -6.77 -7.82 31.37
N ALA A 40 -7.80 -7.03 31.11
CA ALA A 40 -9.18 -7.37 31.39
C ALA A 40 -9.77 -8.15 30.21
N PHE A 41 -10.44 -9.25 30.51
CA PHE A 41 -11.13 -10.09 29.55
C PHE A 41 -12.61 -10.19 29.88
N GLU A 42 -13.47 -10.13 28.87
CA GLU A 42 -14.90 -10.42 28.93
C GLU A 42 -15.22 -11.42 27.83
N ASP A 43 -15.73 -12.60 28.21
CA ASP A 43 -16.06 -13.69 27.28
C ASP A 43 -14.89 -14.02 26.33
N GLY A 44 -13.66 -14.04 26.85
CA GLY A 44 -12.44 -14.29 26.06
C GLY A 44 -11.96 -13.12 25.21
N VAL A 45 -12.66 -11.99 25.20
CA VAL A 45 -12.31 -10.75 24.46
C VAL A 45 -11.56 -9.79 25.37
N ILE A 46 -10.50 -9.16 24.88
CA ILE A 46 -9.76 -8.14 25.63
C ILE A 46 -10.58 -6.85 25.66
N VAL A 47 -10.93 -6.39 26.87
CA VAL A 47 -11.74 -5.18 27.09
C VAL A 47 -10.98 -4.03 27.74
N GLY A 48 -9.80 -4.29 28.30
CA GLY A 48 -9.00 -3.25 28.94
C GLY A 48 -7.56 -3.66 29.19
N ILE A 49 -6.65 -2.70 29.16
CA ILE A 49 -5.22 -2.91 29.47
C ILE A 49 -4.75 -1.81 30.43
N SER A 50 -3.94 -2.18 31.42
CA SER A 50 -3.20 -1.23 32.26
C SER A 50 -1.78 -1.71 32.54
N SER A 51 -0.88 -0.77 32.80
CA SER A 51 0.51 -1.05 33.17
C SER A 51 0.90 -0.18 34.36
N ASP A 52 1.69 -0.73 35.28
CA ASP A 52 2.22 0.00 36.43
C ASP A 52 3.27 1.06 36.07
N GLN A 53 3.83 0.99 34.85
CA GLN A 53 4.76 1.99 34.32
C GLN A 53 4.07 3.29 33.92
N TRP A 54 2.74 3.29 33.82
CA TRP A 54 1.98 4.47 33.44
C TRP A 54 1.88 5.46 34.59
N THR A 55 2.72 6.51 34.54
CA THR A 55 2.64 7.65 35.48
C THR A 55 1.45 8.57 35.18
N MET A 56 0.96 8.54 33.95
CA MET A 56 -0.19 9.26 33.43
C MET A 56 -0.78 8.47 32.26
N ASP A 57 -1.89 8.96 31.72
CA ASP A 57 -2.51 8.35 30.53
C ASP A 57 -1.51 8.29 29.36
N PRO A 58 -1.13 7.09 28.88
CA PRO A 58 -0.10 6.91 27.85
C PRO A 58 -0.52 7.50 26.50
N ARG A 59 -1.83 7.65 26.24
CA ARG A 59 -2.34 8.26 25.01
C ARG A 59 -1.88 9.70 24.88
N ALA A 60 -1.75 10.41 26.00
CA ALA A 60 -1.34 11.81 25.99
C ALA A 60 0.11 11.97 25.52
N GLU A 61 1.01 11.06 25.90
CA GLU A 61 2.40 11.08 25.42
C GLU A 61 2.47 10.85 23.90
N ILE A 62 1.71 9.87 23.39
CA ILE A 62 1.62 9.61 21.94
C ILE A 62 1.11 10.85 21.19
N LEU A 63 0.05 11.50 21.68
CA LEU A 63 -0.52 12.69 21.06
C LEU A 63 0.41 13.92 21.12
N ILE A 64 1.17 14.07 22.20
CA ILE A 64 2.18 15.15 22.32
C ILE A 64 3.30 14.91 21.32
N LYS A 65 3.87 13.70 21.29
CA LYS A 65 4.95 13.33 20.37
C LYS A 65 4.53 13.44 18.90
N GLY A 66 3.26 13.17 18.60
CA GLY A 66 2.67 13.34 17.26
C GLY A 66 2.26 14.78 16.92
N GLY A 67 2.39 15.74 17.85
CA GLY A 67 2.05 17.14 17.63
C GLY A 67 0.55 17.47 17.63
N PHE A 68 -0.30 16.53 18.06
CA PHE A 68 -1.76 16.71 18.10
C PHE A 68 -2.22 17.54 19.29
N ILE A 69 -1.48 17.51 20.39
CA ILE A 69 -1.70 18.33 21.58
C ILE A 69 -0.35 18.86 22.08
N HIS A 70 -0.37 19.99 22.78
CA HIS A 70 0.81 20.56 23.43
C HIS A 70 0.79 20.24 24.93
N GLU A 71 1.96 20.08 25.56
CA GLU A 71 2.08 19.86 27.01
C GLU A 71 1.32 20.90 27.84
N LYS A 72 1.37 22.17 27.43
CA LYS A 72 0.64 23.25 28.08
C LYS A 72 -0.88 23.05 28.02
N GLN A 73 -1.41 22.55 26.90
CA GLN A 73 -2.84 22.26 26.75
C GLN A 73 -3.25 21.10 27.64
N LEU A 74 -2.43 20.05 27.70
CA LEU A 74 -2.66 18.91 28.57
C LEU A 74 -2.64 19.33 30.05
N LYS A 75 -1.63 20.10 30.46
CA LYS A 75 -1.53 20.60 31.85
C LYS A 75 -2.76 21.43 32.23
N MET A 76 -3.19 22.35 31.36
CA MET A 76 -4.41 23.11 31.57
C MET A 76 -5.66 22.22 31.64
N ALA A 77 -5.73 21.14 30.85
CA ALA A 77 -6.84 20.20 30.93
C ALA A 77 -6.84 19.44 32.26
N LEU A 78 -5.67 18.94 32.70
CA LEU A 78 -5.47 18.26 33.98
C LEU A 78 -5.82 19.15 35.17
N ASP A 79 -5.41 20.42 35.15
CA ASP A 79 -5.75 21.40 36.21
C ASP A 79 -7.27 21.68 36.28
N ASN A 80 -7.99 21.47 35.18
CA ASN A 80 -9.44 21.65 35.07
C ASN A 80 -10.24 20.34 35.22
N VAL A 81 -9.57 19.21 35.47
CA VAL A 81 -10.24 17.92 35.73
C VAL A 81 -11.11 18.09 36.98
N LYS A 82 -12.43 18.11 36.75
CA LYS A 82 -13.43 18.03 37.82
C LYS A 82 -13.79 16.56 38.01
N LYS A 83 -14.43 16.23 39.14
CA LYS A 83 -14.86 14.86 39.51
C LYS A 83 -15.61 14.03 38.43
N SER A 84 -16.03 14.62 37.31
CA SER A 84 -16.85 13.99 36.28
C SER A 84 -16.33 14.15 34.85
N ALA A 85 -15.14 14.74 34.63
CA ALA A 85 -14.61 14.94 33.28
C ALA A 85 -13.13 14.61 33.19
N THR A 86 -12.75 13.80 32.22
CA THR A 86 -11.37 13.40 31.93
C THR A 86 -10.65 14.46 31.07
N TRP A 87 -9.32 14.42 31.02
CA TRP A 87 -8.52 15.41 30.29
C TRP A 87 -8.84 15.41 28.79
N ASP A 88 -9.13 14.24 28.22
CA ASP A 88 -9.49 14.02 26.82
C ASP A 88 -10.87 14.59 26.51
N GLU A 89 -11.86 14.40 27.38
CA GLU A 89 -13.18 15.03 27.24
C GLU A 89 -13.11 16.55 27.26
N ILE A 90 -12.25 17.12 28.12
CA ILE A 90 -12.03 18.57 28.20
C ILE A 90 -11.41 19.08 26.89
N LEU A 91 -10.39 18.40 26.36
CA LEU A 91 -9.75 18.82 25.10
C LEU A 91 -10.68 18.64 23.88
N ILE A 92 -11.51 17.60 23.86
CA ILE A 92 -12.51 17.37 22.81
C ILE A 92 -13.59 18.45 22.85
N SER A 93 -14.14 18.76 24.03
CA SER A 93 -15.18 19.79 24.17
C SER A 93 -14.68 21.20 23.84
N GLN A 94 -13.39 21.47 24.01
CA GLN A 94 -12.74 22.71 23.59
C GLN A 94 -12.37 22.75 22.09
N GLY A 95 -12.63 21.67 21.33
CA GLY A 95 -12.26 21.57 19.92
C GLY A 95 -10.76 21.45 19.67
N LYS A 96 -9.96 21.19 20.71
CA LYS A 96 -8.48 21.09 20.63
C LYS A 96 -8.00 19.70 20.26
N LEU A 97 -8.83 18.67 20.47
CA LEU A 97 -8.53 17.28 20.13
C LEU A 97 -9.72 16.63 19.42
N LYS A 98 -9.48 15.86 18.36
CA LYS A 98 -10.51 15.04 17.73
C LYS A 98 -10.56 13.66 18.38
N LYS A 99 -11.77 13.13 18.61
CA LYS A 99 -11.98 11.77 19.14
C LYS A 99 -11.28 10.69 18.31
N THR A 100 -11.18 10.87 16.98
CA THR A 100 -10.48 9.93 16.09
C THR A 100 -9.00 9.78 16.42
N PHE A 101 -8.30 10.88 16.74
CA PHE A 101 -6.88 10.82 17.11
C PHE A 101 -6.67 10.15 18.46
N LEU A 102 -7.60 10.34 19.40
CA LEU A 102 -7.57 9.64 20.68
C LEU A 102 -7.70 8.11 20.51
N LEU A 103 -8.59 7.66 19.63
CA LEU A 103 -8.74 6.24 19.30
C LEU A 103 -7.49 5.67 18.62
N LYS A 104 -6.88 6.42 17.68
CA LYS A 104 -5.61 6.01 17.07
C LYS A 104 -4.48 5.92 18.09
N ALA A 105 -4.35 6.92 18.98
CA ALA A 105 -3.35 6.90 20.05
C ALA A 105 -3.56 5.72 21.02
N ALA A 106 -4.81 5.40 21.36
CA ALA A 106 -5.14 4.21 22.15
C ALA A 106 -4.67 2.92 21.43
N ASN A 107 -4.96 2.79 20.14
CA ASN A 107 -4.53 1.64 19.34
C ASN A 107 -3.00 1.49 19.33
N VAL A 108 -2.25 2.59 19.20
CA VAL A 108 -0.77 2.58 19.29
C VAL A 108 -0.31 2.02 20.63
N VAL A 109 -0.81 2.55 21.75
CA VAL A 109 -0.43 2.09 23.10
C VAL A 109 -0.75 0.62 23.30
N ILE A 110 -1.96 0.19 22.93
CA ILE A 110 -2.42 -1.19 23.11
C ILE A 110 -1.54 -2.14 22.31
N LYS A 111 -1.30 -1.84 21.03
CA LYS A 111 -0.48 -2.68 20.14
C LYS A 111 0.96 -2.78 20.64
N ASP A 112 1.53 -1.69 21.14
CA ASP A 112 2.90 -1.65 21.66
C ASP A 112 3.04 -2.54 22.90
N ILE A 113 2.11 -2.44 23.86
CA ILE A 113 2.10 -3.29 25.05
C ILE A 113 1.88 -4.76 24.70
N LEU A 114 0.92 -5.05 23.81
CA LEU A 114 0.67 -6.42 23.38
C LEU A 114 1.90 -7.00 22.67
N LEU A 115 2.60 -6.21 21.87
CA LEU A 115 3.84 -6.66 21.23
C LEU A 115 4.94 -6.95 22.27
N ASP A 116 5.07 -6.11 23.29
CA ASP A 116 6.06 -6.29 24.36
C ASP A 116 5.79 -7.55 25.19
N ILE A 117 4.60 -7.69 25.77
CA ILE A 117 4.29 -8.81 26.67
C ILE A 117 4.39 -10.18 25.99
N PHE A 118 4.06 -10.28 24.69
CA PHE A 118 4.18 -11.54 23.95
C PHE A 118 5.63 -12.00 23.78
N GLN A 119 6.60 -11.09 23.95
CA GLN A 119 8.02 -11.39 23.90
C GLN A 119 8.59 -11.80 25.26
N TRP A 120 7.86 -11.60 26.36
CA TRP A 120 8.31 -11.96 27.70
C TRP A 120 8.52 -13.48 27.83
N LYS A 121 9.75 -13.88 28.19
CA LYS A 121 10.15 -15.30 28.37
C LYS A 121 10.16 -15.75 29.82
N GLU A 122 10.20 -14.80 30.74
CA GLU A 122 10.29 -15.03 32.18
C GLU A 122 9.35 -14.09 32.91
N GLY A 123 8.92 -14.48 34.11
CA GLY A 123 7.92 -13.74 34.87
C GLY A 123 6.85 -14.64 35.48
N GLY A 124 5.90 -14.01 36.17
CA GLY A 124 4.72 -14.66 36.73
C GLY A 124 3.46 -14.25 35.99
N TYR A 125 2.42 -15.07 36.10
CA TYR A 125 1.07 -14.69 35.67
C TYR A 125 0.06 -15.09 36.73
N ARG A 126 -1.01 -14.30 36.87
CA ARG A 126 -2.17 -14.60 37.71
C ARG A 126 -3.44 -14.20 36.96
N PHE A 127 -4.42 -15.09 36.87
CA PHE A 127 -5.73 -14.80 36.32
C PHE A 127 -6.79 -14.91 37.41
N GLU A 128 -7.61 -13.87 37.56
CA GLU A 128 -8.67 -13.78 38.57
C GLU A 128 -10.03 -13.69 37.90
N ASP A 129 -10.85 -14.74 38.07
CA ASP A 129 -12.25 -14.83 37.59
C ASP A 129 -13.17 -13.97 38.49
N TRP A 130 -13.10 -12.64 38.38
CA TRP A 130 -13.98 -11.69 39.09
C TRP A 130 -14.59 -10.66 38.15
N GLU A 131 -15.44 -9.79 38.69
CA GLU A 131 -16.02 -8.67 37.94
C GLU A 131 -14.90 -7.71 37.50
N VAL A 132 -14.94 -7.36 36.21
CA VAL A 132 -13.86 -6.65 35.54
C VAL A 132 -14.00 -5.14 35.81
N GLU A 133 -13.19 -4.60 36.71
CA GLU A 133 -13.12 -3.14 36.91
C GLU A 133 -12.23 -2.50 35.83
N THR A 134 -12.84 -1.83 34.85
CA THR A 134 -12.12 -1.17 33.74
C THR A 134 -11.84 0.33 33.97
N ASP A 135 -12.30 0.91 35.08
CA ASP A 135 -12.31 2.37 35.29
C ASP A 135 -10.92 3.02 35.20
N ASN A 136 -9.87 2.29 35.55
CA ASN A 136 -8.48 2.75 35.48
C ASN A 136 -7.67 2.09 34.34
N MET A 137 -8.36 1.44 33.40
CA MET A 137 -7.74 0.74 32.28
C MET A 137 -7.99 1.50 30.98
N LEU A 138 -7.07 1.33 30.03
CA LEU A 138 -7.30 1.76 28.67
C LEU A 138 -8.29 0.79 28.01
N THR A 139 -9.53 1.23 27.86
CA THR A 139 -10.62 0.43 27.27
C THR A 139 -10.35 0.09 25.82
N CYS A 140 -10.61 -1.15 25.45
CA CYS A 140 -10.53 -1.63 24.08
C CYS A 140 -11.55 -2.75 23.85
N HIS A 141 -11.62 -3.28 22.64
CA HIS A 141 -12.45 -4.45 22.34
C HIS A 141 -11.75 -5.25 21.26
N ILE A 142 -10.93 -6.21 21.68
CA ILE A 142 -10.01 -6.91 20.78
C ILE A 142 -10.12 -8.41 20.97
N GLN A 143 -10.34 -9.11 19.85
CA GLN A 143 -10.39 -10.57 19.82
C GLN A 143 -9.00 -11.16 20.08
N SER A 144 -8.90 -12.04 21.06
CA SER A 144 -7.64 -12.59 21.55
C SER A 144 -6.88 -13.37 20.46
N GLU A 145 -7.57 -14.21 19.67
CA GLU A 145 -6.95 -14.98 18.59
C GLU A 145 -6.35 -14.07 17.51
N GLY A 146 -7.07 -13.01 17.15
CA GLY A 146 -6.60 -12.03 16.16
C GLY A 146 -5.33 -11.31 16.62
N VAL A 147 -5.26 -10.97 17.92
CA VAL A 147 -4.07 -10.38 18.53
C VAL A 147 -2.90 -11.36 18.50
N ILE A 148 -3.12 -12.60 18.94
CA ILE A 148 -2.08 -13.62 18.96
C ILE A 148 -1.45 -13.78 17.58
N LEU A 149 -2.28 -14.01 16.55
CA LEU A 149 -1.79 -14.23 15.19
C LEU A 149 -1.06 -13.01 14.63
N ASN A 150 -1.62 -11.80 14.82
CA ASN A 150 -1.00 -10.59 14.33
C ASN A 150 0.33 -10.31 15.04
N THR A 151 0.39 -10.45 16.36
CA THR A 151 1.59 -10.17 17.14
C THR A 151 2.71 -11.15 16.83
N LEU A 152 2.41 -12.45 16.72
CA LEU A 152 3.40 -13.46 16.33
C LEU A 152 3.94 -13.20 14.91
N ARG A 153 3.06 -12.88 13.95
CA ARG A 153 3.48 -12.46 12.61
C ARG A 153 4.45 -11.28 12.67
N VAL A 154 4.13 -10.26 13.46
CA VAL A 154 4.97 -9.07 13.60
C VAL A 154 6.33 -9.41 14.21
N ILE A 155 6.38 -10.25 15.24
CA ILE A 155 7.62 -10.70 15.86
C ILE A 155 8.51 -11.44 14.85
N ASP A 156 7.92 -12.31 14.04
CA ASP A 156 8.63 -13.10 13.03
C ASP A 156 9.11 -12.26 11.83
N GLU A 157 8.32 -11.27 11.41
CA GLU A 157 8.66 -10.37 10.28
C GLU A 157 9.67 -9.29 10.66
N TRP A 158 9.69 -8.86 11.93
CA TRP A 158 10.50 -7.74 12.40
C TRP A 158 12.00 -7.84 12.05
N PRO A 159 12.69 -8.99 12.20
CA PRO A 159 14.11 -9.12 11.84
C PRO A 159 14.41 -8.85 10.36
N LEU A 160 13.47 -9.16 9.47
CA LEU A 160 13.62 -8.92 8.03
C LEU A 160 13.39 -7.45 7.68
N ILE A 161 12.36 -6.85 8.28
CA ILE A 161 12.03 -5.43 8.09
C ILE A 161 13.16 -4.56 8.65
N LYS A 162 13.64 -4.86 9.85
CA LYS A 162 14.68 -4.09 10.56
C LYS A 162 15.97 -3.90 9.75
N GLN A 163 16.34 -4.87 8.92
CA GLN A 163 17.53 -4.78 8.06
C GLN A 163 17.37 -3.79 6.91
N LYS A 164 16.13 -3.49 6.52
CA LYS A 164 15.79 -2.58 5.42
C LYS A 164 15.40 -1.19 5.91
N ILE A 165 15.17 -1.01 7.21
CA ILE A 165 14.79 0.29 7.79
C ILE A 165 15.93 1.28 7.58
N PRO A 166 15.67 2.41 6.89
CA PRO A 166 16.64 3.48 6.79
C PRO A 166 16.85 4.18 8.15
N PRO A 167 17.94 4.94 8.32
CA PRO A 167 18.11 5.76 9.51
C PRO A 167 16.91 6.70 9.73
N THR A 168 16.40 6.76 10.95
CA THR A 168 15.11 7.42 11.26
C THR A 168 15.15 8.93 11.13
N ASP A 169 16.35 9.52 11.10
CA ASP A 169 16.63 10.93 10.86
C ASP A 169 16.63 11.31 9.36
N TYR A 170 16.41 10.35 8.46
CA TYR A 170 16.35 10.61 7.02
C TYR A 170 14.96 11.10 6.61
N CYS A 171 14.90 11.88 5.55
CA CYS A 171 13.69 12.40 4.94
C CYS A 171 13.27 11.51 3.76
N PRO A 172 12.07 10.90 3.80
CA PRO A 172 11.51 10.22 2.64
C PRO A 172 11.04 11.24 1.60
N VAL A 173 11.12 10.86 0.32
CA VAL A 173 10.74 11.64 -0.85
C VAL A 173 9.97 10.74 -1.79
N THR A 174 8.80 11.20 -2.23
CA THR A 174 7.98 10.49 -3.22
C THR A 174 8.59 10.62 -4.61
N ILE A 175 8.83 9.49 -5.28
CA ILE A 175 9.43 9.42 -6.61
C ILE A 175 8.38 9.43 -7.71
N MET A 176 7.20 8.87 -7.44
CA MET A 176 6.08 8.85 -8.37
C MET A 176 4.77 9.03 -7.60
N PRO A 177 3.73 9.61 -8.24
CA PRO A 177 2.43 9.75 -7.61
C PRO A 177 1.82 8.37 -7.35
N LEU A 178 1.13 8.25 -6.22
CA LEU A 178 0.36 7.07 -5.90
C LEU A 178 -0.91 7.03 -6.76
N THR A 179 -1.06 5.97 -7.56
CA THR A 179 -2.24 5.75 -8.40
C THR A 179 -2.96 4.47 -7.99
N GLU A 180 -4.27 4.36 -8.26
CA GLU A 180 -5.04 3.15 -7.93
C GLU A 180 -4.43 1.88 -8.55
N ALA A 181 -3.83 1.99 -9.73
CA ALA A 181 -3.15 0.87 -10.38
C ALA A 181 -1.91 0.41 -9.59
N ILE A 182 -1.16 1.34 -9.00
CA ILE A 182 0.00 1.04 -8.15
C ILE A 182 -0.46 0.41 -6.82
N VAL A 183 -1.49 1.00 -6.19
CA VAL A 183 -2.09 0.48 -4.96
C VAL A 183 -2.49 -0.98 -5.14
N ARG A 184 -3.20 -1.31 -6.22
CA ARG A 184 -3.61 -2.69 -6.52
C ARG A 184 -2.43 -3.59 -6.87
N LYS A 185 -1.45 -3.10 -7.62
CA LYS A 185 -0.28 -3.90 -8.05
C LYS A 185 0.60 -4.32 -6.88
N HIS A 186 0.76 -3.44 -5.89
CA HIS A 186 1.62 -3.66 -4.73
C HIS A 186 0.83 -4.04 -3.46
N ASP A 187 -0.48 -4.29 -3.60
CA ASP A 187 -1.40 -4.62 -2.52
C ASP A 187 -1.24 -3.67 -1.31
N LEU A 188 -1.24 -2.37 -1.59
CA LEU A 188 -1.02 -1.34 -0.57
C LEU A 188 -2.25 -1.20 0.33
N SER A 189 -2.02 -1.28 1.63
CA SER A 189 -3.03 -1.13 2.67
C SER A 189 -3.41 0.33 2.90
N GLU A 190 -4.42 0.58 3.74
CA GLU A 190 -4.78 1.93 4.18
C GLU A 190 -3.64 2.59 4.96
N VAL A 191 -2.90 1.82 5.77
CA VAL A 191 -1.70 2.30 6.47
C VAL A 191 -0.64 2.72 5.46
N ASP A 192 -0.44 1.94 4.39
CA ASP A 192 0.50 2.27 3.32
C ASP A 192 0.17 3.58 2.61
N THR A 193 -1.10 3.78 2.35
CA THR A 193 -1.59 5.00 1.69
C THR A 193 -1.47 6.20 2.63
N HIS A 194 -1.83 6.05 3.90
CA HIS A 194 -1.73 7.10 4.92
C HIS A 194 -0.27 7.52 5.18
N ILE A 195 0.66 6.56 5.30
CA ILE A 195 2.09 6.87 5.45
C ILE A 195 2.62 7.59 4.20
N PHE A 196 2.22 7.17 2.99
CA PHE A 196 2.60 7.82 1.76
C PHE A 196 2.13 9.29 1.71
N ASP A 197 0.89 9.56 2.11
CA ASP A 197 0.30 10.92 2.09
C ASP A 197 0.97 11.89 3.08
N LEU A 198 1.62 11.36 4.12
CA LEU A 198 2.39 12.16 5.08
C LEU A 198 3.80 12.54 4.58
N ILE A 199 4.24 12.02 3.44
CA ILE A 199 5.57 12.33 2.93
C ILE A 199 5.54 13.71 2.25
N ASP A 200 6.30 14.66 2.81
CA ASP A 200 6.39 16.04 2.32
C ASP A 200 7.82 16.51 2.03
N GLU A 201 8.78 15.57 1.97
CA GLU A 201 10.22 15.81 1.76
C GLU A 201 10.94 16.61 2.87
N THR A 202 10.25 17.06 3.91
CA THR A 202 10.85 17.86 4.99
C THR A 202 10.91 17.12 6.31
N ARG A 203 9.90 16.30 6.59
CA ARG A 203 9.81 15.51 7.80
C ARG A 203 10.74 14.30 7.72
N THR A 204 11.29 13.92 8.86
CA THR A 204 12.05 12.68 8.99
C THR A 204 11.11 11.47 9.11
N ILE A 205 11.63 10.28 8.89
CA ILE A 205 10.89 9.03 9.11
C ILE A 205 10.32 8.97 10.54
N GLU A 206 11.11 9.36 11.55
CA GLU A 206 10.67 9.41 12.94
C GLU A 206 9.43 10.31 13.14
N ASN A 207 9.43 11.50 12.53
CA ASN A 207 8.33 12.44 12.63
C ASN A 207 7.08 11.91 11.91
N ILE A 208 7.24 11.32 10.73
CA ILE A 208 6.13 10.73 9.97
C ILE A 208 5.48 9.60 10.77
N ILE A 209 6.27 8.71 11.38
CA ILE A 209 5.75 7.63 12.22
C ILE A 209 4.94 8.20 13.39
N ARG A 210 5.48 9.20 14.11
CA ARG A 210 4.78 9.83 15.24
C ARG A 210 3.49 10.54 14.82
N GLU A 211 3.52 11.28 13.72
CA GLU A 211 2.37 12.02 13.21
C GLU A 211 1.31 11.10 12.60
N SER A 212 1.70 9.92 12.10
CA SER A 212 0.76 8.97 11.52
C SER A 212 -0.26 8.43 12.52
N LEU A 213 0.13 8.37 13.81
CA LEU A 213 -0.58 7.64 14.87
C LEU A 213 -0.86 6.18 14.51
N GLU A 214 0.00 5.59 13.69
CA GLU A 214 0.01 4.15 13.41
C GLU A 214 1.03 3.46 14.34
N PRO A 215 0.81 2.19 14.72
CA PRO A 215 1.77 1.45 15.53
C PRO A 215 3.17 1.46 14.86
N PRO A 216 4.27 1.70 15.62
CA PRO A 216 5.59 1.93 15.02
C PRO A 216 6.04 0.84 14.05
N VAL A 217 5.81 -0.43 14.38
CA VAL A 217 6.20 -1.54 13.51
C VAL A 217 5.39 -1.58 12.23
N GLU A 218 4.09 -1.28 12.28
CA GLU A 218 3.22 -1.23 11.11
C GLU A 218 3.60 -0.05 10.20
N ALA A 219 3.88 1.13 10.77
CA ALA A 219 4.35 2.31 10.04
C ALA A 219 5.74 2.09 9.39
N LEU A 220 6.66 1.43 10.08
CA LEU A 220 7.99 1.11 9.54
C LEU A 220 7.93 0.03 8.46
N SER A 221 7.11 -1.00 8.65
CA SER A 221 6.84 -2.01 7.63
C SER A 221 6.30 -1.38 6.35
N SER A 222 5.36 -0.46 6.52
CA SER A 222 4.80 0.34 5.45
C SER A 222 5.85 1.17 4.71
N MET A 223 6.69 1.90 5.45
CA MET A 223 7.79 2.68 4.87
C MET A 223 8.73 1.80 4.03
N VAL A 224 9.12 0.62 4.55
CA VAL A 224 9.95 -0.34 3.81
C VAL A 224 9.24 -0.84 2.56
N LYS A 225 7.94 -1.14 2.63
CA LYS A 225 7.15 -1.58 1.47
C LYS A 225 7.06 -0.51 0.38
N LEU A 226 6.90 0.76 0.75
CA LEU A 226 6.90 1.89 -0.19
C LEU A 226 8.27 2.08 -0.87
N ILE A 227 9.37 1.87 -0.13
CA ILE A 227 10.74 1.89 -0.67
C ILE A 227 10.97 0.71 -1.63
N ASP A 228 10.59 -0.51 -1.23
CA ASP A 228 10.73 -1.73 -2.05
C ASP A 228 9.88 -1.64 -3.33
N ALA A 229 8.72 -0.98 -3.28
CA ALA A 229 7.90 -0.68 -4.45
C ALA A 229 8.50 0.41 -5.37
N GLY A 230 9.56 1.09 -4.92
CA GLY A 230 10.23 2.17 -5.65
C GLY A 230 9.43 3.47 -5.68
N LEU A 231 8.43 3.61 -4.81
CA LEU A 231 7.57 4.80 -4.69
C LEU A 231 8.24 5.89 -3.86
N VAL A 232 9.08 5.49 -2.91
CA VAL A 232 9.74 6.38 -1.96
C VAL A 232 11.24 6.11 -1.98
N GLU A 233 12.05 7.17 -1.89
CA GLU A 233 13.46 7.10 -1.55
C GLU A 233 13.76 7.96 -0.33
N VAL A 234 14.86 7.68 0.36
CA VAL A 234 15.22 8.32 1.63
C VAL A 234 16.58 9.00 1.52
N PHE A 235 16.66 10.22 2.03
CA PHE A 235 17.86 11.05 1.96
C PHE A 235 18.23 11.60 3.34
N PRO A 236 19.53 11.84 3.63
CA PRO A 236 19.93 12.51 4.85
C PRO A 236 19.31 13.91 4.95
N GLN A 237 18.86 14.29 6.15
CA GLN A 237 18.30 15.61 6.39
C GLN A 237 19.32 16.71 6.01
N GLY A 238 18.86 17.76 5.30
CA GLY A 238 19.69 18.91 4.94
C GLY A 238 20.55 18.75 3.67
N LYS A 239 20.59 17.56 3.03
CA LYS A 239 21.22 17.39 1.71
C LYS A 239 20.18 17.52 0.58
N LYS A 240 19.75 18.76 0.32
CA LYS A 240 18.87 19.10 -0.82
C LYS A 240 19.47 18.77 -2.19
N ASP A 241 20.79 18.59 -2.30
CA ASP A 241 21.53 18.52 -3.57
C ASP A 241 21.65 17.10 -4.17
N THR A 242 21.37 16.04 -3.39
CA THR A 242 21.28 14.66 -3.94
C THR A 242 19.97 14.40 -4.69
N ARG A 243 19.01 15.34 -4.58
CA ARG A 243 17.65 15.35 -5.16
C ARG A 243 17.64 15.24 -6.68
N ASP A 244 18.46 16.05 -7.35
CA ASP A 244 18.42 16.15 -8.82
C ASP A 244 19.05 14.93 -9.50
N THR A 245 20.03 14.29 -8.85
CA THR A 245 20.77 13.18 -9.45
C THR A 245 20.01 11.85 -9.44
N SER A 246 19.18 11.57 -8.42
CA SER A 246 18.39 10.33 -8.35
C SER A 246 17.16 10.38 -9.28
N ILE A 247 16.40 11.49 -9.22
CA ILE A 247 15.22 11.71 -10.06
C ILE A 247 15.62 11.72 -11.54
N ALA A 248 16.71 12.43 -11.89
CA ALA A 248 17.22 12.43 -13.26
C ALA A 248 17.68 11.03 -13.71
N ARG A 249 18.36 10.26 -12.86
CA ARG A 249 18.79 8.88 -13.22
C ARG A 249 17.61 7.96 -13.48
N LYS A 250 16.56 7.98 -12.65
CA LYS A 250 15.39 7.09 -12.83
C LYS A 250 14.54 7.46 -14.05
N ILE A 251 14.30 8.75 -14.29
CA ILE A 251 13.61 9.22 -15.51
C ILE A 251 14.41 8.86 -16.76
N LEU A 252 15.73 9.07 -16.73
CA LEU A 252 16.65 8.68 -17.80
C LEU A 252 16.60 7.17 -18.06
N LEU A 253 16.65 6.32 -17.02
CA LEU A 253 16.55 4.86 -17.17
C LEU A 253 15.20 4.42 -17.75
N GLY A 254 14.09 5.06 -17.36
CA GLY A 254 12.75 4.77 -17.90
C GLY A 254 12.67 5.07 -19.40
N HIS A 255 13.16 6.23 -19.83
CA HIS A 255 13.25 6.58 -21.24
C HIS A 255 14.21 5.66 -22.01
N LEU A 256 15.34 5.26 -21.41
CA LEU A 256 16.30 4.36 -22.03
C LEU A 256 15.70 2.98 -22.27
N LYS A 257 14.92 2.43 -21.31
CA LYS A 257 14.23 1.14 -21.48
C LYS A 257 13.20 1.18 -22.61
N ASN A 258 12.42 2.26 -22.68
CA ASN A 258 11.45 2.43 -23.77
C ASN A 258 12.17 2.59 -25.12
N ALA A 259 13.25 3.37 -25.18
CA ALA A 259 14.08 3.52 -26.38
C ALA A 259 14.70 2.17 -26.81
N MET A 260 15.12 1.32 -25.87
CA MET A 260 15.68 0.01 -26.16
C MET A 260 14.69 -0.92 -26.86
N VAL A 261 13.40 -0.83 -26.53
CA VAL A 261 12.33 -1.57 -27.24
C VAL A 261 12.23 -1.10 -28.69
N PHE A 262 12.27 0.22 -28.95
CA PHE A 262 12.27 0.75 -30.31
C PHE A 262 13.53 0.35 -31.09
N VAL A 263 14.70 0.38 -30.46
CA VAL A 263 15.97 -0.06 -31.08
C VAL A 263 15.90 -1.54 -31.44
N LEU A 264 15.41 -2.40 -30.54
CA LEU A 264 15.20 -3.82 -30.82
C LEU A 264 14.23 -4.04 -32.00
N LEU A 265 13.15 -3.26 -32.05
CA LEU A 265 12.17 -3.33 -33.13
C LEU A 265 12.79 -2.92 -34.48
N VAL A 266 13.60 -1.86 -34.51
CA VAL A 266 14.35 -1.43 -35.70
C VAL A 266 15.36 -2.49 -36.13
N ILE A 267 16.09 -3.11 -35.19
CA ILE A 267 17.04 -4.20 -35.49
C ILE A 267 16.30 -5.41 -36.07
N CYS A 268 15.14 -5.78 -35.52
CA CYS A 268 14.31 -6.85 -36.06
C CYS A 268 13.82 -6.52 -37.49
N ILE A 269 13.36 -5.30 -37.75
CA ILE A 269 12.96 -4.86 -39.10
C ILE A 269 14.15 -4.92 -40.07
N ALA A 270 15.31 -4.42 -39.66
CA ALA A 270 16.53 -4.45 -40.49
C ALA A 270 16.98 -5.89 -40.77
N GLY A 271 16.91 -6.77 -39.77
CA GLY A 271 17.18 -8.20 -39.91
C GLY A 271 16.22 -8.87 -40.89
N LEU A 272 14.92 -8.54 -40.83
CA LEU A 272 13.92 -9.02 -41.79
C LEU A 272 14.17 -8.50 -43.22
N ILE A 273 14.66 -7.27 -43.38
CA ILE A 273 15.03 -6.70 -44.69
C ILE A 273 16.31 -7.37 -45.26
N MET A 274 17.28 -7.72 -44.41
CA MET A 274 18.50 -8.41 -44.85
C MET A 274 18.28 -9.90 -45.11
N ALA A 275 17.51 -10.60 -44.27
CA ALA A 275 17.25 -12.03 -44.39
C ALA A 275 16.13 -12.35 -45.40
N GLY A 276 15.11 -11.48 -45.46
CA GLY A 276 14.05 -11.57 -46.45
C GLY A 276 14.45 -10.77 -47.69
N ASN A 277 14.68 -11.45 -48.82
CA ASN A 277 14.85 -10.82 -50.14
C ASN A 277 13.76 -9.73 -50.32
N PRO A 278 14.07 -8.43 -50.19
CA PRO A 278 13.05 -7.44 -49.92
C PRO A 278 12.33 -7.14 -51.24
N ARG A 279 11.24 -7.88 -51.49
CA ARG A 279 10.33 -7.64 -52.62
C ARG A 279 9.72 -6.22 -52.59
N ILE A 280 9.81 -5.54 -51.45
CA ILE A 280 9.23 -4.22 -51.20
C ILE A 280 10.23 -3.08 -51.51
N ILE A 281 11.55 -3.32 -51.47
CA ILE A 281 12.57 -2.28 -51.67
C ILE A 281 13.20 -2.33 -53.06
N LYS A 282 13.15 -3.48 -53.74
CA LYS A 282 13.31 -3.48 -55.19
C LYS A 282 12.04 -2.89 -55.78
N GLY A 283 12.05 -1.57 -55.97
CA GLY A 283 11.09 -0.86 -56.79
C GLY A 283 10.80 -1.73 -57.99
N TYR A 284 9.55 -2.19 -58.05
CA TYR A 284 9.05 -3.01 -59.13
C TYR A 284 9.30 -2.18 -60.39
N LEU A 285 10.37 -2.48 -61.13
CA LEU A 285 10.40 -2.25 -62.56
C LEU A 285 9.12 -2.91 -63.01
N ILE A 286 8.10 -2.11 -63.32
CA ILE A 286 6.99 -2.54 -64.12
C ILE A 286 7.66 -3.26 -65.30
N PRO A 287 7.49 -4.59 -65.46
CA PRO A 287 8.04 -5.31 -66.60
C PRO A 287 7.70 -4.52 -67.85
N GLN A 288 8.65 -4.31 -68.76
CA GLN A 288 8.44 -3.45 -69.95
C GLN A 288 7.11 -3.77 -70.65
N GLU A 289 6.74 -5.04 -70.69
CA GLU A 289 5.46 -5.56 -71.20
C GLU A 289 4.23 -4.93 -70.52
N ILE A 290 4.24 -4.73 -69.20
CA ILE A 290 3.12 -4.12 -68.47
C ILE A 290 3.10 -2.60 -68.69
N LYS A 291 4.27 -1.97 -68.85
CA LYS A 291 4.35 -0.53 -69.12
C LYS A 291 3.84 -0.22 -70.53
N GLU A 292 4.24 -1.03 -71.51
CA GLU A 292 3.69 -0.99 -72.88
C GLU A 292 2.19 -1.26 -72.86
N TYR A 293 1.71 -2.27 -72.13
CA TYR A 293 0.27 -2.55 -72.08
C TYR A 293 -0.53 -1.38 -71.50
N ILE A 294 -0.02 -0.73 -70.44
CA ILE A 294 -0.67 0.45 -69.84
C ILE A 294 -0.64 1.65 -70.80
N GLU A 295 0.47 1.91 -71.50
CA GLU A 295 0.55 2.98 -72.49
C GLU A 295 -0.38 2.73 -73.67
N THR A 296 -0.42 1.50 -74.18
CA THR A 296 -1.33 1.09 -75.27
C THR A 296 -2.80 1.27 -74.86
N GLN A 297 -3.17 0.86 -73.64
CA GLN A 297 -4.52 1.05 -73.12
C GLN A 297 -4.88 2.53 -72.95
N LYS A 298 -3.90 3.36 -72.60
CA LYS A 298 -4.08 4.82 -72.47
C LYS A 298 -4.29 5.49 -73.83
N GLU A 299 -3.55 5.07 -74.85
CA GLU A 299 -3.74 5.54 -76.23
C GLU A 299 -5.09 5.10 -76.81
N ILE A 300 -5.49 3.85 -76.58
CA ILE A 300 -6.80 3.31 -76.97
C ILE A 300 -7.92 4.09 -76.27
N ALA A 301 -7.80 4.35 -74.96
CA ALA A 301 -8.77 5.15 -74.22
C ALA A 301 -8.83 6.60 -74.72
N GLN A 302 -7.71 7.20 -75.12
CA GLN A 302 -7.68 8.53 -75.71
C GLN A 302 -8.25 8.57 -77.14
N GLN A 303 -8.06 7.51 -77.93
CA GLN A 303 -8.70 7.36 -79.24
C GLN A 303 -10.22 7.23 -79.09
N TYR A 304 -10.69 6.40 -78.15
CA TYR A 304 -12.11 6.27 -77.84
C TYR A 304 -12.70 7.51 -77.15
N ALA A 305 -11.90 8.31 -76.45
CA ALA A 305 -12.37 9.59 -75.91
C ALA A 305 -12.45 10.69 -76.99
N LYS A 306 -11.64 10.60 -78.06
CA LYS A 306 -11.68 11.52 -79.21
C LYS A 306 -12.73 11.15 -80.25
N GLN A 307 -13.04 9.87 -80.40
CA GLN A 307 -14.22 9.43 -81.11
C GLN A 307 -15.39 9.53 -80.14
N GLU A 308 -16.21 10.58 -80.21
CA GLU A 308 -17.45 10.67 -79.44
C GLU A 308 -18.37 9.48 -79.76
N ILE A 309 -18.19 8.36 -79.05
CA ILE A 309 -19.09 7.22 -79.10
C ILE A 309 -20.32 7.64 -78.31
N TRP A 310 -21.31 8.16 -79.03
CA TRP A 310 -22.63 8.45 -78.52
C TRP A 310 -23.25 7.14 -78.02
N LEU A 311 -23.30 6.94 -76.69
CA LEU A 311 -23.82 5.78 -75.96
C LEU A 311 -25.30 5.44 -76.23
N SER A 312 -25.91 6.09 -77.21
CA SER A 312 -27.30 5.98 -77.59
C SER A 312 -27.59 5.01 -78.75
N ARG A 313 -26.58 4.36 -79.34
CA ARG A 313 -26.78 3.37 -80.42
C ARG A 313 -26.70 1.90 -80.01
N ILE A 314 -26.56 1.60 -78.72
CA ILE A 314 -26.63 0.21 -78.25
C ILE A 314 -28.12 -0.18 -78.12
N ASN A 315 -28.70 -0.57 -79.25
CA ASN A 315 -29.98 -1.27 -79.31
C ASN A 315 -29.78 -2.65 -78.68
N THR A 316 -30.40 -2.90 -77.53
CA THR A 316 -30.47 -4.22 -76.89
C THR A 316 -31.42 -5.14 -77.68
N GLY A 317 -30.98 -5.54 -78.87
CA GLY A 317 -31.64 -6.54 -79.70
C GLY A 317 -31.33 -7.95 -79.20
N ASN A 318 -32.05 -8.38 -78.18
CA ASN A 318 -31.99 -9.75 -77.68
C ASN A 318 -32.72 -10.68 -78.67
N ASN A 319 -32.01 -11.21 -79.66
CA ASN A 319 -32.46 -12.31 -80.52
C ASN A 319 -31.36 -13.37 -80.58
N ALA A 320 -31.45 -14.37 -79.69
CA ALA A 320 -30.76 -15.64 -79.83
C ALA A 320 -31.79 -16.78 -79.91
N PRO A 321 -31.67 -17.75 -80.84
CA PRO A 321 -32.67 -18.79 -81.07
C PRO A 321 -32.62 -19.91 -80.01
N ARG A 322 -33.79 -20.51 -79.75
CA ARG A 322 -33.98 -21.72 -78.93
C ARG A 322 -33.23 -22.94 -79.50
N PRO A 323 -32.71 -23.86 -78.67
CA PRO A 323 -32.53 -25.24 -79.08
C PRO A 323 -33.82 -26.05 -78.87
N SER A 324 -34.16 -26.81 -79.89
CA SER A 324 -35.24 -27.80 -79.93
C SER A 324 -34.92 -29.04 -79.09
N SER A 325 -35.98 -29.63 -78.54
CA SER A 325 -36.15 -30.99 -78.01
C SER A 325 -35.52 -32.08 -78.91
N SER A 326 -35.21 -33.31 -78.50
CA SER A 326 -35.97 -34.38 -77.78
C SER A 326 -35.06 -35.67 -77.80
N PRO A 327 -35.50 -36.90 -77.42
CA PRO A 327 -36.43 -37.36 -76.39
C PRO A 327 -35.83 -38.51 -75.50
N GLU A 328 -36.69 -39.05 -74.62
CA GLU A 328 -36.53 -40.17 -73.65
C GLU A 328 -36.05 -39.82 -72.24
#